data_AF-A0A0F9SJR8-F1
#
_entry.id   AF-A0A0F9SJR8-F1
#
_cell.length_a   1.000
_cell.length_b   1.000
_cell.length_c   1.000
_cell.angle_alpha   90.00
_cell.angle_beta   90.00
_cell.angle_gamma   90.00
#
_symmetry.space_group_name_H-M   'P 1'
#
loop_
_entity.id
_entity.type
_entity.pdbx_description
1 polymer ?
#
loop_
_entity_poly.entity_id
_entity_poly.type
_entity_poly.pdbx_seq_one_letter_code
_entity_poly.pdbx_strand_id
1 'polypeptide(L)' 'MENNGLSAIKRIHAIAETGIEFSHNDYDLERYQDISLLAQQLMAVYANTSLESIQDLFLADSNDGGYVTPKIDVRGVV' A
#
# COMPACT_ATOMS: atom_id res chain seq x y z
N MET A 1 9.67 -10.09 -14.86
CA MET A 1 9.12 -8.77 -15.24
C MET A 1 7.89 -8.55 -14.39
N GLU A 2 7.86 -7.46 -13.62
CA GLU A 2 6.69 -7.11 -12.83
C GLU A 2 5.52 -6.81 -13.78
N ASN A 3 4.32 -7.26 -13.41
CA ASN A 3 3.14 -7.06 -14.25
C ASN A 3 2.75 -5.57 -14.24
N ASN A 4 2.49 -4.99 -15.41
CA ASN A 4 2.13 -3.58 -15.56
C ASN A 4 0.89 -3.20 -14.71
N GLY A 5 -0.10 -4.10 -14.61
CA GLY A 5 -1.28 -3.88 -13.78
C GLY A 5 -0.97 -3.80 -12.29
N LEU A 6 -0.19 -4.74 -11.77
CA LEU A 6 0.24 -4.74 -10.36
C LEU A 6 1.10 -3.50 -10.02
N SER A 7 1.97 -3.10 -10.95
CA SER A 7 2.82 -1.91 -10.79
C SER A 7 1.97 -0.63 -10.67
N ALA A 8 0.92 -0.51 -11.48
CA ALA A 8 -0.02 0.61 -11.41
C ALA A 8 -0.79 0.62 -10.09
N ILE A 9 -1.30 -0.53 -9.64
CA ILE A 9 -2.05 -0.65 -8.38
C ILE A 9 -1.18 -0.24 -7.18
N LYS A 10 0.08 -0.72 -7.12
CA LYS A 10 1.04 -0.32 -6.08
C LYS A 10 1.30 1.19 -6.06
N ARG A 11 1.42 1.80 -7.24
CA ARG A 11 1.62 3.25 -7.36
C ARG A 11 0.40 4.05 -6.88
N ILE A 12 -0.81 3.60 -7.18
CA ILE A 12 -2.06 4.23 -6.71
C ILE A 12 -2.11 4.16 -5.18
N HIS A 13 -1.85 2.99 -4.60
CA HIS A 13 -1.83 2.82 -3.15
C HIS A 13 -0.80 3.74 -2.49
N ALA A 14 0.44 3.81 -3.01
CA ALA A 14 1.47 4.69 -2.47
C ALA A 14 1.08 6.19 -2.48
N ILE A 15 0.39 6.65 -3.53
CA ILE A 15 -0.12 8.03 -3.60
C ILE A 15 -1.22 8.26 -2.56
N ALA A 16 -2.12 7.29 -2.38
CA ALA A 16 -3.19 7.36 -1.39
C ALA A 16 -2.62 7.45 0.03
N GLU A 17 -1.67 6.58 0.39
CA GLU A 17 -1.00 6.61 1.70
C GLU A 17 -0.27 7.94 1.94
N THR A 18 0.41 8.48 0.92
CA THR A 18 1.03 9.81 1.00
C THR A 18 -0.02 10.90 1.23
N GLY A 19 -1.18 10.79 0.57
CA GLY A 19 -2.30 11.71 0.76
C GLY A 19 -2.90 11.64 2.16
N ILE A 20 -3.02 10.44 2.72
CA ILE A 20 -3.50 10.22 4.10
C ILE A 20 -2.57 10.90 5.11
N GLU A 21 -1.26 10.77 4.93
CA GLU A 21 -0.25 11.33 5.84
C GLU A 21 -0.19 12.87 5.81
N PHE A 22 -0.31 13.48 4.63
CA PHE A 22 -0.05 14.93 4.46
C PHE A 22 -1.30 15.78 4.21
N SER A 23 -2.47 15.18 3.98
CA SER A 23 -3.70 15.96 3.81
C SER A 23 -4.18 16.54 5.13
N HIS A 24 -4.64 17.79 5.10
CA HIS A 24 -5.21 18.49 6.24
C HIS A 24 -6.72 18.75 6.08
N ASN A 25 -7.32 18.24 5.00
CA ASN A 25 -8.73 18.39 4.68
C ASN A 25 -9.43 17.04 4.86
N ASP A 26 -10.45 17.02 5.72
CA ASP A 26 -11.22 15.81 6.05
C ASP A 26 -11.82 15.14 4.81
N TYR A 27 -12.28 15.92 3.84
CA TYR A 27 -12.85 15.38 2.60
C TYR A 27 -11.79 14.78 1.68
N ASP A 28 -10.58 15.30 1.70
CA ASP A 28 -9.46 14.72 0.95
C ASP A 28 -8.99 13.43 1.66
N LEU A 29 -8.97 13.43 2.99
CA LEU A 29 -8.61 12.26 3.79
C LEU A 29 -9.54 11.07 3.50
N GLU A 30 -10.85 11.28 3.53
CA GLU A 30 -11.85 10.26 3.19
C GLU A 30 -11.62 9.71 1.77
N ARG A 31 -11.37 10.60 0.80
CA ARG A 31 -11.06 10.21 -0.58
C ARG A 31 -9.81 9.35 -0.67
N TYR A 32 -8.74 9.68 0.06
CA TYR A 32 -7.52 8.88 0.03
C TYR A 32 -7.70 7.52 0.72
N GLN A 33 -8.46 7.46 1.81
CA GLN A 33 -8.82 6.19 2.47
C GLN A 33 -9.59 5.27 1.52
N ASP A 34 -10.58 5.80 0.80
CA ASP A 34 -11.34 5.05 -0.21
C ASP A 34 -10.45 4.56 -1.35
N ILE A 35 -9.55 5.40 -1.87
CA ILE A 35 -8.61 5.02 -2.93
C ILE A 35 -7.67 3.92 -2.43
N SER A 36 -7.18 4.01 -1.19
CA SER A 36 -6.32 3.00 -0.60
C SER A 36 -7.05 1.65 -0.48
N LEU A 37 -8.29 1.65 0.01
CA LEU A 37 -9.12 0.45 0.10
C LEU A 37 -9.37 -0.18 -1.28
N LEU A 38 -9.71 0.62 -2.29
CA LEU A 38 -9.90 0.14 -3.66
C LEU A 38 -8.62 -0.48 -4.23
N ALA A 39 -7.46 0.13 -3.99
CA ALA A 39 -6.18 -0.43 -4.42
C ALA A 39 -5.90 -1.78 -3.75
N GLN A 40 -6.15 -1.92 -2.44
CA GLN A 40 -5.99 -3.19 -1.72
C GLN A 40 -6.94 -4.28 -2.25
N GLN A 41 -8.20 -3.94 -2.54
CA GLN A 41 -9.15 -4.86 -3.17
C GLN A 41 -8.66 -5.33 -4.55
N LEU A 42 -8.14 -4.43 -5.36
CA LEU A 42 -7.54 -4.78 -6.65
C LEU A 42 -6.32 -5.70 -6.48
N MET A 43 -5.46 -5.46 -5.49
CA MET A 43 -4.34 -6.34 -5.19
C MET A 43 -4.82 -7.74 -4.78
N ALA A 44 -5.87 -7.85 -3.97
CA ALA A 44 -6.44 -9.11 -3.53
C ALA A 44 -6.96 -9.94 -4.72
N VAL A 45 -7.69 -9.28 -5.64
CA VAL A 45 -8.16 -9.90 -6.89
C VAL A 45 -6.98 -10.34 -7.75
N TYR A 46 -5.96 -9.49 -7.88
CA TYR A 46 -4.78 -9.79 -8.72
C TYR A 46 -3.95 -10.95 -8.19
N ALA A 47 -3.83 -11.06 -6.87
CA ALA A 47 -3.09 -12.10 -6.17
C ALA A 47 -3.94 -13.36 -5.89
N ASN A 48 -5.23 -13.34 -6.24
CA ASN A 48 -6.20 -14.39 -5.94
C ASN A 48 -6.19 -14.79 -4.45
N THR A 49 -6.21 -13.79 -3.57
CA THR A 49 -6.17 -13.95 -2.12
C THR A 49 -7.29 -13.13 -1.46
N SER A 50 -7.46 -13.28 -0.14
CA SER A 50 -8.45 -12.50 0.61
C SER A 50 -7.99 -11.04 0.82
N LEU A 51 -8.93 -10.12 0.95
CA LEU A 51 -8.63 -8.72 1.29
C LEU A 51 -7.96 -8.61 2.66
N GLU A 52 -8.40 -9.41 3.63
CA GLU A 52 -7.83 -9.47 4.98
C GLU A 52 -6.33 -9.82 4.92
N SER A 53 -5.96 -10.83 4.14
CA SER A 53 -4.54 -11.19 3.94
C SER A 53 -3.72 -10.08 3.30
N ILE A 54 -4.31 -9.22 2.48
CA ILE A 54 -3.63 -8.04 1.93
C ILE A 54 -3.49 -6.95 3.00
N GLN A 55 -4.54 -6.68 3.76
CA GLN A 55 -4.53 -5.69 4.84
C GLN A 55 -3.49 -6.05 5.91
N ASP A 56 -3.41 -7.32 6.29
CA ASP A 56 -2.44 -7.84 7.26
C ASP A 56 -0.98 -7.58 6.85
N LEU A 57 -0.68 -7.56 5.54
CA LEU A 57 0.66 -7.25 5.05
C LEU A 57 1.08 -5.80 5.32
N PHE A 58 0.12 -4.89 5.40
CA PHE A 58 0.37 -3.45 5.58
C PHE A 58 0.18 -2.99 7.03
N LEU A 59 -0.56 -3.75 7.86
CA LEU A 59 -0.73 -3.46 9.29
C LEU A 59 0.60 -3.32 10.06
N ALA A 60 1.64 -4.04 9.63
CA ALA A 60 2.97 -3.93 10.23
C ALA A 60 3.62 -2.55 9.99
N ASP A 61 3.36 -1.93 8.84
CA ASP A 61 3.91 -0.62 8.49
C ASP A 61 3.06 0.53 9.12
N SER A 62 1.78 0.27 9.46
CA SER A 62 0.87 1.26 10.08
C SER A 62 1.05 1.46 11.58
N ASN A 63 1.52 0.45 12.32
CA ASN A 63 1.63 0.50 13.78
C ASN A 63 2.85 1.28 14.31
N ASP A 64 3.85 1.56 13.45
CA ASP A 64 5.10 2.21 13.86
C ASP A 64 5.15 3.72 13.55
N GLY A 65 4.07 4.33 13.05
CA GLY A 65 3.94 5.79 12.91
C GLY A 65 5.06 6.46 12.10
N GLY A 66 5.64 5.74 11.15
CA GLY A 66 6.83 6.14 10.40
C GLY A 66 6.66 5.97 8.89
N TYR A 67 7.31 6.86 8.13
CA TYR A 67 7.25 6.89 6.67
C TYR A 67 7.72 5.56 6.05
N VAL A 68 6.98 5.05 5.05
CA VAL A 68 7.33 3.81 4.36
C VAL A 68 8.67 3.95 3.63
N THR A 69 9.70 3.24 4.10
CA THR A 69 10.99 3.11 3.41
C THR A 69 11.11 1.75 2.70
N PRO A 70 11.87 1.63 1.60
CA PRO A 70 12.12 0.34 0.96
C PRO A 70 12.66 -0.70 1.96
N LYS A 71 12.09 -1.92 1.96
CA LYS A 71 12.55 -3.00 2.85
C LYS A 71 13.99 -3.41 2.48
N ILE A 72 14.83 -3.62 3.49
CA ILE A 72 16.27 -3.92 3.32
C ILE A 72 16.48 -5.42 3.15
N ASP A 73 17.16 -5.85 2.08
CA ASP A 73 17.63 -7.22 1.84
C ASP A 73 19.15 -7.30 2.07
N VAL A 74 19.65 -8.34 2.75
CA VAL A 74 21.09 -8.57 2.98
C VAL A 74 21.50 -9.90 2.35
N ARG A 75 22.54 -9.88 1.50
CA ARG A 75 23.11 -11.10 0.90
C ARG A 75 24.60 -11.19 1.19
N GLY A 76 25.02 -12.29 1.80
CA GLY A 76 26.44 -12.62 2.00
C GLY A 76 26.93 -13.54 0.89
N VAL A 77 28.09 -13.23 0.30
CA VAL A 77 28.82 -14.11 -0.61
C VAL A 77 30.15 -14.44 0.07
N VAL A 78 30.39 -15.74 0.31
CA VAL A 78 31.65 -16.28 0.87
C VAL A 78 32.51 -16.81 -0.28
#